data_AF-A0A2V2WV35-F1
#
_entry.id   AF-A0A2V2WV35-F1
#
_cell.length_a   1.000
_cell.length_b   1.000
_cell.length_c   1.000
_cell.angle_alpha   90.00
_cell.angle_beta   90.00
_cell.angle_gamma   90.00
#
_symmetry.space_group_name_H-M   'P 1'
#
loop_
_entity.id
_entity.type
_entity.pdbx_description
1 polymer ?
#
loop_
_entity_poly.entity_id
_entity_poly.type
_entity_poly.pdbx_seq_one_letter_code
_entity_poly.pdbx_strand_id
1 'polypeptide(L)'
;MIPRIQHRRKILLVVTDSQSLLAALNKGSLSQTDWTEDQIWLRLLTLMCAGWSVHLQFCYGHCGVHANELADQYATQTMATGQYTEQGIAPLWHTDLLTCFTAQLTNKWRSTIRQDTHRHLLCGTRPSDLSGKDLITQEVLHRQELVHLARARCGESELWGRLYWAVRDCTNQCRFCNISPEQSAYMRSNNDPTAPGTDTVPPSARKTSLQ
;
A
#
# COMPACT_ATOMS: atom_id res chain seq x y z
N MET A 1 26.96 -32.37 53.51
CA MET A 1 26.71 -32.33 52.05
C MET A 1 25.62 -31.31 51.80
N ILE A 2 25.98 -30.12 51.27
CA ILE A 2 25.02 -29.07 50.92
C ILE A 2 24.45 -29.42 49.53
N PRO A 3 23.13 -29.47 49.33
CA PRO A 3 22.56 -29.78 48.03
C PRO A 3 22.93 -28.66 47.04
N ARG A 4 23.69 -29.02 46.01
CA ARG A 4 24.09 -28.12 44.92
C ARG A 4 22.84 -27.89 44.06
N ILE A 5 22.15 -26.77 44.29
CA ILE A 5 21.03 -26.32 43.47
C ILE A 5 21.52 -26.23 42.02
N GLN A 6 21.10 -27.17 41.18
CA GLN A 6 21.32 -27.08 39.74
C GLN A 6 20.38 -25.99 39.21
N HIS A 7 20.86 -24.75 39.13
CA HIS A 7 20.18 -23.72 38.35
C HIS A 7 20.18 -24.17 36.89
N ARG A 8 19.05 -24.69 36.40
CA ARG A 8 18.81 -24.83 34.97
C ARG A 8 18.92 -23.42 34.36
N ARG A 9 19.93 -23.20 33.53
CA ARG A 9 20.03 -21.99 32.71
C ARG A 9 18.80 -21.94 31.80
N LYS A 10 17.96 -20.92 31.99
CA LYS A 10 16.81 -20.69 31.13
C LYS A 10 17.31 -19.94 29.90
N ILE A 11 17.05 -20.46 28.71
CA ILE A 11 17.50 -19.87 27.46
C ILE A 11 16.24 -19.55 26.64
N LEU A 12 16.15 -18.32 26.15
CA LEU A 12 15.13 -17.85 25.22
C LEU A 12 15.79 -17.58 23.88
N LEU A 13 15.34 -18.26 22.83
CA LEU A 13 15.72 -17.96 21.45
C LEU A 13 14.58 -17.20 20.79
N VAL A 14 14.86 -16.01 20.28
CA VAL A 14 13.94 -15.20 19.48
C VAL A 14 14.47 -15.20 18.05
N VAL A 15 13.68 -15.74 17.13
CA VAL A 15 13.98 -15.73 15.70
C VAL A 15 13.14 -14.64 15.04
N THR A 16 13.76 -13.81 14.21
CA THR A 16 13.08 -12.71 13.51
C THR A 16 13.64 -12.53 12.11
N ASP A 17 12.78 -12.14 11.19
CA ASP A 17 13.13 -11.73 9.82
C ASP A 17 13.40 -10.22 9.68
N SER A 18 13.27 -9.48 10.77
CA SER A 18 13.51 -8.05 10.79
C SER A 18 14.98 -7.73 11.04
N GLN A 19 15.73 -7.49 9.95
CA GLN A 19 17.12 -7.04 10.05
C GLN A 19 17.25 -5.68 10.75
N SER A 20 16.25 -4.80 10.59
CA SER A 20 16.21 -3.50 11.27
C SER A 20 16.03 -3.66 12.78
N LEU A 21 15.19 -4.59 13.24
CA LEU A 21 15.04 -4.89 14.67
C LEU A 21 16.37 -5.38 15.27
N LEU A 22 17.05 -6.32 14.61
CA LEU A 22 18.34 -6.81 15.09
C LEU A 22 19.40 -5.71 15.13
N ALA A 23 19.42 -4.84 14.11
CA ALA A 23 20.32 -3.69 14.10
C ALA A 23 20.04 -2.71 15.24
N ALA A 24 18.76 -2.44 15.55
CA ALA A 24 18.34 -1.59 16.65
C ALA A 24 18.74 -2.18 18.01
N LEU A 25 18.45 -3.46 18.23
CA LEU A 25 18.80 -4.16 19.46
C LEU A 25 20.32 -4.24 19.62
N ASN A 26 21.10 -4.46 18.57
CA ASN A 26 22.58 -4.50 18.70
C ASN A 26 23.23 -3.16 19.13
N LYS A 27 22.52 -2.03 19.08
CA LYS A 27 23.03 -0.75 19.61
C LYS A 27 23.13 -0.74 21.14
N GLY A 28 22.41 -1.62 21.83
CA GLY A 28 22.38 -1.68 23.30
C GLY A 28 21.31 -0.79 23.93
N SER A 29 20.90 -1.09 25.16
CA SER A 29 19.77 -0.46 25.83
C SER A 29 19.92 1.06 26.05
N LEU A 30 21.15 1.56 26.23
CA LEU A 30 21.41 2.99 26.48
C LEU A 30 21.40 3.84 25.21
N SER A 31 21.37 3.22 24.03
CA SER A 31 21.42 3.90 22.74
C SER A 31 20.07 3.95 22.03
N GLN A 32 18.99 3.56 22.72
CA GLN A 32 17.64 3.58 22.18
C GLN A 32 17.07 4.99 22.25
N THR A 33 16.49 5.43 21.14
CA THR A 33 15.82 6.74 21.03
C THR A 33 14.34 6.61 20.68
N ASP A 34 13.94 5.44 20.22
CA ASP A 34 12.57 5.11 19.87
C ASP A 34 11.86 4.44 21.07
N TRP A 35 10.58 4.79 21.28
CA TRP A 35 9.80 4.29 22.40
C TRP A 35 9.59 2.77 22.30
N THR A 36 9.34 2.23 21.10
CA THR A 36 9.14 0.80 20.91
C THR A 36 10.42 0.03 21.18
N GLU A 37 11.55 0.51 20.66
CA GLU A 37 12.85 -0.10 20.93
C GLU A 37 13.21 -0.11 22.43
N ASP A 38 12.94 0.99 23.15
CA ASP A 38 13.14 1.11 24.60
C ASP A 38 12.26 0.11 25.38
N GLN A 39 10.97 -0.02 25.02
CA GLN A 39 10.07 -0.99 25.65
C GLN A 39 10.51 -2.45 25.42
N ILE A 40 11.02 -2.77 24.23
CA ILE A 40 11.57 -4.10 23.94
C ILE A 40 12.78 -4.35 24.86
N TRP A 41 13.68 -3.37 24.97
CA TRP A 41 14.85 -3.49 25.84
C TRP A 41 14.50 -3.64 27.32
N LEU A 42 13.51 -2.92 27.83
CA LEU A 42 13.05 -3.05 29.22
C LEU A 42 12.56 -4.47 29.52
N ARG A 43 11.86 -5.11 28.58
CA ARG A 43 11.41 -6.50 28.70
C ARG A 43 12.55 -7.49 28.64
N LEU A 44 13.51 -7.28 27.74
CA LEU A 44 14.73 -8.10 27.66
C LEU A 44 15.54 -8.01 28.96
N LEU A 45 15.71 -6.81 29.51
CA LEU A 45 16.36 -6.61 30.81
C LEU A 45 15.61 -7.33 31.93
N THR A 46 14.28 -7.26 31.96
CA THR A 46 13.45 -7.96 32.94
C THR A 46 13.66 -9.48 32.87
N LEU A 47 13.71 -10.05 31.66
CA LEU A 47 14.01 -11.46 31.45
C LEU A 47 15.42 -11.84 31.92
N MET A 48 16.42 -11.02 31.60
CA MET A 48 17.81 -11.24 32.02
C MET A 48 17.95 -11.16 33.55
N CYS A 49 17.31 -10.20 34.20
CA CYS A 49 17.24 -10.10 35.66
C CYS A 49 16.55 -11.32 36.30
N ALA A 50 15.59 -11.93 35.60
CA ALA A 50 14.95 -13.18 36.02
C ALA A 50 15.79 -14.45 35.71
N GLY A 51 17.03 -14.29 35.24
CA GLY A 51 17.98 -15.38 34.98
C GLY A 51 17.84 -16.05 33.62
N TRP A 52 17.19 -15.40 32.64
CA TRP A 52 17.14 -15.88 31.26
C TRP A 52 18.33 -15.37 30.44
N SER A 53 18.92 -16.26 29.63
CA SER A 53 19.81 -15.90 28.53
C SER A 53 19.01 -15.73 27.26
N VAL A 54 18.99 -14.53 26.67
CA VAL A 54 18.26 -14.26 25.42
C VAL A 54 19.20 -14.29 24.23
N HIS A 55 18.85 -15.06 23.19
CA HIS A 55 19.55 -15.11 21.92
C HIS A 55 18.62 -14.63 20.81
N LEU A 56 19.11 -13.73 19.97
CA LEU A 56 18.40 -13.21 18.81
C LEU A 56 19.02 -13.81 17.55
N GLN A 57 18.19 -14.37 16.66
CA GLN A 57 18.65 -14.98 15.41
C GLN A 57 17.85 -14.46 14.23
N PHE A 58 18.57 -14.11 13.15
CA PHE A 58 17.97 -13.73 11.89
C PHE A 58 17.51 -14.96 11.09
N CYS A 59 16.35 -14.86 10.46
CA CYS A 59 15.92 -15.74 9.37
C CYS A 59 15.46 -14.89 8.18
N TYR A 60 15.42 -15.46 6.98
CA TYR A 60 14.80 -14.75 5.86
C TYR A 60 13.29 -14.96 5.87
N GLY A 61 12.54 -13.87 5.76
CA GLY A 61 11.09 -13.90 5.56
C GLY A 61 10.72 -14.54 4.22
N HIS A 62 9.53 -15.15 4.16
CA HIS A 62 8.95 -15.73 2.95
C HIS A 62 9.82 -16.78 2.21
N CYS A 63 10.70 -17.47 2.95
CA CYS A 63 11.64 -18.45 2.41
C CYS A 63 11.21 -19.91 2.64
N GLY A 64 9.93 -20.20 2.95
CA GLY A 64 9.47 -21.57 3.23
C GLY A 64 9.73 -22.03 4.65
N VAL A 65 10.23 -21.16 5.54
CA VAL A 65 10.47 -21.51 6.95
C VAL A 65 9.13 -21.52 7.68
N HIS A 66 8.55 -22.71 7.82
CA HIS A 66 7.18 -22.91 8.33
C HIS A 66 6.89 -22.14 9.63
N ALA A 67 7.81 -22.13 10.59
CA ALA A 67 7.62 -21.42 11.86
C ALA A 67 7.62 -19.89 11.70
N ASN A 68 8.41 -19.34 10.77
CA ASN A 68 8.41 -17.90 10.49
C ASN A 68 7.13 -17.49 9.77
N GLU A 69 6.73 -18.25 8.76
CA GLU A 69 5.50 -17.96 7.99
C GLU A 69 4.26 -18.03 8.89
N LEU A 70 4.24 -18.96 9.83
CA LEU A 70 3.19 -19.04 10.84
C LEU A 70 3.24 -17.84 11.81
N ALA A 71 4.43 -17.37 12.20
CA ALA A 71 4.57 -16.13 12.96
C ALA A 71 4.05 -14.91 12.18
N ASP A 72 4.34 -14.81 10.89
CA ASP A 72 3.86 -13.73 10.00
C ASP A 72 2.32 -13.74 9.88
N GLN A 73 1.73 -14.94 9.75
CA GLN A 73 0.27 -15.11 9.72
C GLN A 73 -0.37 -14.66 11.03
N TYR A 74 0.21 -15.04 12.18
CA TYR A 74 -0.28 -14.58 13.47
C TYR A 74 -0.14 -13.06 13.64
N ALA A 75 1.00 -12.48 13.25
CA ALA A 75 1.19 -11.04 13.29
C ALA A 75 0.13 -10.31 12.44
N THR A 76 -0.12 -10.80 11.22
CA THR A 76 -1.15 -10.26 10.32
C THR A 76 -2.55 -10.37 10.93
N GLN A 77 -2.88 -11.52 11.51
CA GLN A 77 -4.18 -11.75 12.15
C GLN A 77 -4.37 -10.84 13.37
N THR A 78 -3.36 -10.70 14.23
CA THR A 78 -3.39 -9.81 15.40
C THR A 78 -3.61 -8.37 15.00
N MET A 79 -2.92 -7.89 13.95
CA MET A 79 -3.14 -6.54 13.41
C MET A 79 -4.56 -6.35 12.87
N ALA A 80 -5.14 -7.37 12.23
CA ALA A 80 -6.50 -7.32 11.70
C ALA A 80 -7.58 -7.34 12.80
N THR A 81 -7.39 -8.12 13.87
CA THR A 81 -8.36 -8.25 14.96
C THR A 81 -8.17 -7.21 16.07
N GLY A 82 -6.99 -6.58 16.15
CA GLY A 82 -6.62 -5.66 17.23
C GLY A 82 -6.49 -6.35 18.59
N GLN A 83 -6.36 -7.68 18.63
CA GLN A 83 -6.23 -8.45 19.87
C GLN A 83 -4.76 -8.52 20.30
N TYR A 84 -4.31 -7.48 21.01
CA TYR A 84 -2.98 -7.44 21.58
C TYR A 84 -2.95 -8.16 22.95
N THR A 85 -1.82 -8.80 23.26
CA THR A 85 -1.63 -9.50 24.55
C THR A 85 -1.54 -8.56 25.74
N GLU A 86 -1.33 -7.27 25.50
CA GLU A 86 -1.33 -6.23 26.53
C GLU A 86 -2.65 -5.49 26.57
N GLN A 87 -3.17 -5.28 27.78
CA GLN A 87 -4.41 -4.54 28.03
C GLN A 87 -4.26 -3.00 27.83
N GLY A 88 -3.22 -2.55 27.13
CA GLY A 88 -2.93 -1.14 26.85
C GLY A 88 -3.30 -0.74 25.43
N ILE A 89 -3.32 0.57 25.17
CA ILE A 89 -3.40 1.10 23.80
C ILE A 89 -2.09 0.70 23.11
N ALA A 90 -2.14 -0.24 22.18
CA ALA A 90 -1.00 -0.56 21.34
C ALA A 90 -0.66 0.70 20.50
N PRO A 91 0.59 1.18 20.53
CA PRO A 91 0.97 2.31 19.70
C PRO A 91 0.89 1.88 18.25
N LEU A 92 -0.04 2.51 17.52
CA LEU A 92 -0.17 2.32 16.09
C LEU A 92 0.79 3.30 15.40
N TRP A 93 1.55 2.81 14.43
CA TRP A 93 2.40 3.69 13.62
C TRP A 93 1.51 4.65 12.84
N HIS A 94 1.92 5.93 12.76
CA HIS A 94 1.17 6.94 12.03
C HIS A 94 0.96 6.56 10.55
N THR A 95 1.93 5.88 9.93
CA THR A 95 1.81 5.40 8.55
C THR A 95 0.74 4.33 8.39
N ASP A 96 0.59 3.44 9.38
CA ASP A 96 -0.43 2.39 9.36
C ASP A 96 -1.82 3.00 9.55
N LEU A 97 -1.93 3.97 10.46
CA LEU A 97 -3.13 4.76 10.68
C LEU A 97 -3.53 5.50 9.39
N LEU A 98 -2.59 6.20 8.75
CA LEU A 98 -2.80 6.91 7.50
C LEU A 98 -3.23 5.96 6.37
N THR A 99 -2.58 4.80 6.27
CA THR A 99 -2.91 3.78 5.27
C THR A 99 -4.32 3.22 5.49
N CYS A 100 -4.67 2.92 6.74
CA CYS A 100 -6.00 2.44 7.11
C CYS A 100 -7.08 3.49 6.78
N PHE A 101 -6.89 4.75 7.20
CA PHE A 101 -7.82 5.83 6.87
C PHE A 101 -7.95 6.03 5.36
N THR A 102 -6.83 6.04 4.63
CA THR A 102 -6.82 6.19 3.18
C THR A 102 -7.57 5.06 2.51
N ALA A 103 -7.36 3.81 2.94
CA ALA A 103 -8.07 2.65 2.41
C ALA A 103 -9.57 2.72 2.70
N GLN A 104 -9.97 3.05 3.94
CA GLN A 104 -11.38 3.20 4.32
C GLN A 104 -12.08 4.29 3.51
N LEU A 105 -11.47 5.48 3.42
CA LEU A 105 -12.00 6.60 2.65
C LEU A 105 -12.08 6.27 1.16
N THR A 106 -11.06 5.60 0.62
CA THR A 106 -11.04 5.17 -0.78
C THR A 106 -12.14 4.15 -1.06
N ASN A 107 -12.34 3.17 -0.19
CA ASN A 107 -13.39 2.16 -0.36
C ASN A 107 -14.79 2.76 -0.23
N LYS A 108 -14.99 3.69 0.73
CA LYS A 108 -16.23 4.45 0.86
C LYS A 108 -16.50 5.33 -0.37
N TRP A 109 -15.47 5.96 -0.93
CA TRP A 109 -15.60 6.70 -2.18
C TRP A 109 -15.93 5.78 -3.35
N ARG A 110 -15.25 4.62 -3.47
CA ARG A 110 -15.52 3.64 -4.53
C ARG A 110 -16.97 3.15 -4.51
N SER A 111 -17.56 2.95 -3.33
CA SER A 111 -18.95 2.51 -3.21
C SER A 111 -19.99 3.59 -3.55
N THR A 112 -19.61 4.87 -3.57
CA THR A 112 -20.50 5.97 -4.01
C THR A 112 -20.36 6.30 -5.50
N ILE A 113 -19.46 5.63 -6.23
CA ILE A 113 -19.27 5.86 -7.66
C ILE A 113 -20.49 5.33 -8.42
N ARG A 114 -21.12 6.24 -9.16
CA ARG A 114 -22.21 5.94 -10.07
C ARG A 114 -21.74 5.12 -11.27
N GLN A 115 -22.25 3.89 -11.36
CA GLN A 115 -21.90 2.95 -12.42
C GLN A 115 -22.53 3.30 -13.77
N ASP A 116 -23.61 4.07 -13.76
CA ASP A 116 -24.39 4.47 -14.95
C ASP A 116 -23.77 5.66 -15.72
N THR A 117 -22.53 6.03 -15.40
CA THR A 117 -21.85 7.16 -16.03
C THR A 117 -20.82 6.71 -17.07
N HIS A 118 -20.68 7.47 -18.15
CA HIS A 118 -19.63 7.23 -19.15
C HIS A 118 -18.21 7.20 -18.52
N ARG A 119 -17.96 8.02 -17.49
CA ARG A 119 -16.71 7.97 -16.72
C ARG A 119 -16.47 6.58 -16.13
N HIS A 120 -17.49 5.96 -15.52
CA HIS A 120 -17.35 4.63 -14.93
C HIS A 120 -17.14 3.56 -16.00
N LEU A 121 -17.81 3.65 -17.15
CA LEU A 121 -17.58 2.72 -18.26
C LEU A 121 -16.15 2.77 -18.80
N LEU A 122 -15.49 3.93 -18.73
CA LEU A 122 -14.13 4.14 -19.23
C LEU A 122 -13.04 3.87 -18.19
N CYS A 123 -13.27 4.28 -16.94
CA CYS A 123 -12.24 4.29 -15.89
C CYS A 123 -12.56 3.33 -14.73
N GLY A 124 -13.74 2.71 -14.71
CA GLY A 124 -14.22 1.88 -13.60
C GLY A 124 -14.22 2.64 -12.27
N THR A 125 -13.58 2.03 -11.26
CA THR A 125 -13.38 2.60 -9.92
C THR A 125 -12.04 3.32 -9.76
N ARG A 126 -11.28 3.52 -10.85
CA ARG A 126 -9.97 4.18 -10.77
C ARG A 126 -10.15 5.65 -10.36
N PRO A 127 -9.28 6.16 -9.46
CA PRO A 127 -9.25 7.58 -9.15
C PRO A 127 -8.93 8.38 -10.42
N SER A 128 -9.49 9.58 -10.51
CA SER A 128 -9.14 10.49 -11.60
C SER A 128 -7.70 10.94 -11.42
N ASP A 129 -6.87 10.83 -12.46
CA ASP A 129 -5.50 11.34 -12.40
C ASP A 129 -5.47 12.88 -12.31
N LEU A 130 -5.22 13.41 -11.12
CA LEU A 130 -5.15 14.86 -10.92
C LEU A 130 -3.79 15.47 -11.29
N SER A 131 -2.84 14.67 -11.80
CA SER A 131 -1.50 15.15 -12.20
C SER A 131 -1.56 16.27 -13.24
N GLY A 132 -2.63 16.30 -14.04
CA GLY A 132 -2.76 17.24 -15.13
C GLY A 132 -1.75 16.98 -16.25
N LYS A 133 -1.25 15.74 -16.36
CA LYS A 133 -0.35 15.32 -17.44
C LYS A 133 -1.12 14.58 -18.52
N ASP A 134 -0.67 14.76 -19.76
CA ASP A 134 -1.14 13.95 -20.87
C ASP A 134 -0.69 12.49 -20.67
N LEU A 135 -1.61 11.56 -20.91
CA LEU A 135 -1.39 10.15 -20.61
C LEU A 135 -0.30 9.53 -21.50
N ILE A 136 -0.15 10.02 -22.74
CA ILE A 136 0.73 9.44 -23.75
C ILE A 136 2.12 10.10 -23.70
N THR A 137 2.14 11.43 -23.67
CA THR A 137 3.37 12.23 -23.75
C THR A 137 3.95 12.54 -22.37
N GLN A 138 3.17 12.36 -21.29
CA GLN A 138 3.55 12.71 -19.91
C GLN A 138 3.85 14.22 -19.71
N GLU A 139 3.56 15.04 -20.72
CA GLU A 139 3.70 16.50 -20.65
C GLU A 139 2.55 17.11 -19.86
N VAL A 140 2.81 18.25 -19.20
CA VAL A 140 1.79 18.95 -18.42
C VAL A 140 0.81 19.62 -19.39
N LEU A 141 -0.48 19.33 -19.19
CA LEU A 141 -1.57 19.91 -19.97
C LEU A 141 -1.61 21.43 -19.78
N HIS A 142 -1.88 22.15 -20.87
CA HIS A 142 -2.11 23.58 -20.83
C HIS A 142 -3.39 23.91 -20.07
N ARG A 143 -3.51 25.16 -19.60
CA ARG A 143 -4.65 25.62 -18.77
C ARG A 143 -6.00 25.34 -19.43
N GLN A 144 -6.11 25.49 -20.75
CA GLN A 144 -7.35 25.24 -21.48
C GLN A 144 -7.71 23.73 -21.50
N GLU A 145 -6.71 22.86 -21.67
CA GLU A 145 -6.88 21.41 -21.67
C GLU A 145 -7.28 20.90 -20.28
N LEU A 146 -6.72 21.47 -19.21
CA LEU A 146 -7.13 21.19 -17.83
C LEU A 146 -8.59 21.58 -17.57
N VAL A 147 -9.05 22.71 -18.12
CA VAL A 147 -10.47 23.13 -18.02
C VAL A 147 -11.38 22.16 -18.75
N HIS A 148 -11.01 21.73 -19.97
CA HIS A 148 -11.78 20.73 -20.71
C HIS A 148 -11.81 19.38 -19.99
N LEU A 149 -10.69 18.96 -19.40
CA LEU A 149 -10.58 17.73 -18.60
C LEU A 149 -11.43 17.80 -17.33
N ALA A 150 -11.44 18.93 -16.62
CA ALA A 150 -12.29 19.14 -15.45
C ALA A 150 -13.78 19.08 -15.80
N ARG A 151 -14.19 19.76 -16.89
CA ARG A 151 -15.57 19.70 -17.41
C ARG A 151 -15.98 18.27 -17.79
N ALA A 152 -15.09 17.51 -18.44
CA ALA A 152 -15.33 16.12 -18.77
C ALA A 152 -15.50 15.25 -17.51
N ARG A 153 -14.70 15.47 -16.46
CA ARG A 153 -14.82 14.76 -15.17
C ARG A 153 -16.12 15.02 -14.44
N CYS A 154 -16.65 16.24 -14.53
CA CYS A 154 -17.91 16.63 -13.91
C CYS A 154 -19.15 16.35 -14.78
N GLY A 155 -18.98 15.85 -16.00
CA GLY A 155 -20.11 15.62 -16.92
C GLY A 155 -20.73 16.93 -17.44
N GLU A 156 -19.94 18.01 -17.50
CA GLU A 156 -20.32 19.34 -17.98
C GLU A 156 -19.58 19.72 -19.28
N SER A 157 -18.95 18.74 -19.93
CA SER A 157 -18.32 18.99 -21.23
C SER A 157 -19.37 19.18 -22.32
N GLU A 158 -19.14 20.13 -23.22
CA GLU A 158 -19.95 20.31 -24.43
C GLU A 158 -19.99 19.07 -25.34
N LEU A 159 -19.10 18.09 -25.15
CA LEU A 159 -19.10 16.84 -25.93
C LEU A 159 -19.74 15.66 -25.18
N TRP A 160 -19.87 15.74 -23.85
CA TRP A 160 -20.19 14.60 -22.98
C TRP A 160 -21.26 14.91 -21.93
N GLY A 161 -21.75 16.15 -21.88
CA GLY A 161 -22.50 16.67 -20.74
C GLY A 161 -24.01 16.57 -20.87
N ARG A 162 -24.69 16.60 -19.72
CA ARG A 162 -26.14 16.39 -19.61
C ARG A 162 -26.95 17.42 -20.40
N LEU A 163 -26.55 18.69 -20.35
CA LEU A 163 -27.23 19.77 -21.08
C LEU A 163 -27.06 19.61 -22.59
N TYR A 164 -25.88 19.17 -23.05
CA TYR A 164 -25.61 18.96 -24.46
C TYR A 164 -26.49 17.83 -25.05
N TRP A 165 -26.63 16.71 -24.35
CA TRP A 165 -27.51 15.61 -24.77
C TRP A 165 -29.01 15.90 -24.60
N ALA A 166 -29.39 16.72 -23.61
CA ALA A 166 -30.78 17.11 -23.41
C ALA A 166 -31.29 18.11 -24.47
N VAL A 167 -30.39 18.86 -25.12
CA VAL A 167 -30.73 19.95 -26.06
C VAL A 167 -30.45 19.59 -27.52
N ARG A 168 -29.67 18.53 -27.78
CA ARG A 168 -29.28 18.15 -29.13
C ARG A 168 -29.81 16.76 -29.46
N ASP A 169 -30.73 16.69 -30.42
CA ASP A 169 -31.08 15.45 -31.11
C ASP A 169 -29.79 14.73 -31.51
N CYS A 170 -29.61 13.53 -30.98
CA CYS A 170 -28.37 12.77 -31.01
C CYS A 170 -27.80 12.61 -32.43
N THR A 171 -26.82 13.43 -32.81
CA THR A 171 -26.02 13.16 -34.00
C THR A 171 -24.87 12.21 -33.68
N ASN A 172 -24.72 11.18 -34.52
CA ASN A 172 -23.73 10.09 -34.52
C ASN A 172 -22.25 10.52 -34.58
N GLN A 173 -21.81 11.48 -33.75
CA GLN A 173 -20.41 11.95 -33.70
C GLN A 173 -19.74 11.71 -32.34
N CYS A 174 -20.44 11.07 -31.40
CA CYS A 174 -19.88 10.74 -30.10
C CYS A 174 -18.77 9.68 -30.25
N ARG A 175 -17.51 10.07 -29.95
CA ARG A 175 -16.32 9.22 -30.06
C ARG A 175 -16.33 7.96 -29.16
N PHE A 176 -17.15 7.93 -28.10
CA PHE A 176 -17.35 6.75 -27.24
C PHE A 176 -18.58 5.93 -27.64
N CYS A 177 -19.47 6.45 -28.49
CA CYS A 177 -20.53 5.66 -29.11
C CYS A 177 -20.07 5.04 -30.45
N ASN A 178 -19.18 5.73 -31.18
CA ASN A 178 -18.60 5.29 -32.44
C ASN A 178 -17.11 4.93 -32.28
N ILE A 179 -16.84 4.01 -31.36
CA ILE A 179 -15.49 3.58 -31.03
C ILE A 179 -14.94 2.71 -32.17
N SER A 180 -13.72 3.00 -32.63
CA SER A 180 -13.03 2.12 -33.57
C SER A 180 -12.71 0.76 -32.92
N PRO A 181 -12.56 -0.33 -33.71
CA PRO A 181 -12.19 -1.65 -33.19
C PRO A 181 -10.92 -1.64 -32.31
N GLU A 182 -9.93 -0.84 -32.68
CA GLU A 182 -8.65 -0.67 -31.97
C GLU A 182 -8.84 -0.04 -30.58
N GLN A 183 -9.63 1.03 -30.52
CA GLN A 183 -9.97 1.70 -29.26
C GLN A 183 -10.84 0.83 -28.36
N SER A 184 -11.77 0.05 -28.95
CA SER A 184 -12.55 -0.95 -28.24
C SER A 184 -11.69 -2.07 -27.68
N ALA A 185 -10.64 -2.49 -28.40
CA ALA A 185 -9.68 -3.50 -27.92
C ALA A 185 -8.86 -2.97 -26.73
N TYR A 186 -8.37 -1.74 -26.82
CA TYR A 186 -7.63 -1.08 -25.73
C TYR A 186 -8.45 -0.85 -24.45
N MET A 187 -9.74 -0.52 -24.60
CA MET A 187 -10.63 -0.39 -23.44
C MET A 187 -10.95 -1.74 -22.80
N ARG A 188 -11.11 -2.81 -23.60
CA ARG A 188 -11.37 -4.17 -23.10
C ARG A 188 -10.17 -4.77 -22.36
N SER A 189 -8.94 -4.53 -22.81
CA SER A 189 -7.74 -5.03 -22.12
C SER A 189 -7.54 -4.44 -20.72
N ASN A 190 -8.12 -3.26 -20.44
CA ASN A 190 -8.03 -2.60 -19.13
C ASN A 190 -9.10 -3.06 -18.12
N ASN A 191 -10.09 -3.84 -18.57
CA ASN A 191 -11.19 -4.33 -17.75
C ASN A 191 -10.97 -5.77 -17.24
N ASP A 192 -9.88 -6.42 -17.62
CA ASP A 192 -9.50 -7.74 -17.12
C ASP A 192 -8.89 -7.62 -15.71
N PRO A 193 -9.57 -8.08 -14.65
CA PRO A 193 -9.05 -8.03 -13.28
C PRO A 193 -7.84 -8.97 -13.07
N THR A 194 -7.58 -9.85 -14.03
CA THR A 194 -6.51 -10.85 -14.04
C THR A 194 -5.31 -10.42 -14.88
N ALA A 195 -5.40 -9.32 -15.61
CA ALA A 195 -4.27 -8.79 -16.35
C ALA A 195 -3.21 -8.28 -15.35
N PRO A 196 -1.97 -8.79 -15.36
CA PRO A 196 -0.92 -8.28 -14.51
C PRO A 196 -0.78 -6.78 -14.80
N GLY A 197 -0.90 -5.95 -13.76
CA GLY A 197 -0.67 -4.52 -13.86
C GLY A 197 0.67 -4.32 -14.55
N THR A 198 0.67 -3.68 -15.71
CA THR A 198 1.90 -3.37 -16.44
C THR A 198 2.63 -2.24 -15.73
N ASP A 199 3.19 -2.54 -14.56
CA ASP A 199 4.26 -1.79 -13.89
C ASP A 199 5.61 -2.18 -14.51
N THR A 200 5.69 -2.13 -15.85
CA THR A 200 6.97 -2.17 -16.55
C THR A 200 7.22 -0.81 -17.18
N VAL A 201 7.69 0.11 -16.34
CA VAL A 201 8.50 1.24 -16.81
C VAL A 201 9.74 0.61 -17.46
N PRO A 202 10.00 0.81 -18.77
CA PRO A 202 11.26 0.37 -19.36
C PRO A 202 12.40 1.18 -18.72
N PRO A 203 13.59 0.60 -18.49
CA PRO A 203 14.72 1.37 -18.04
C PRO A 203 15.05 2.43 -19.09
N SER A 204 14.93 3.70 -18.71
CA SER A 204 15.39 4.81 -19.54
C SER A 204 16.89 4.62 -19.79
N ALA A 205 17.23 4.28 -21.04
CA ALA A 205 18.60 4.23 -21.50
C ALA A 205 19.20 5.64 -21.40
N ARG A 206 19.99 5.87 -20.34
CA ARG A 206 20.88 7.03 -20.26
C ARG A 206 21.83 6.99 -21.45
N LYS A 207 21.57 7.81 -22.46
CA LYS A 207 22.59 8.23 -23.43
C LYS A 207 23.61 9.08 -22.67
N THR A 208 24.79 8.52 -22.46
CA THR A 208 26.01 9.26 -22.17
C THR A 208 26.40 10.03 -23.42
N SER A 209 26.09 11.33 -23.44
CA SER A 209 26.65 12.27 -24.40
C SER A 209 27.97 12.78 -23.83
N LEU A 210 29.07 12.18 -24.25
CA LEU A 210 30.41 12.78 -24.22
C LEU A 210 30.66 13.36 -25.61
N GLN A 211 30.68 14.68 -25.71
CA GLN A 211 31.57 15.46 -26.57
C GLN A 211 31.89 16.76 -25.83
#